data_AF-A0A1E1LZJ2-F1
#
_entry.id   AF-A0A1E1LZJ2-F1
#
_cell.length_a   1.000
_cell.length_b   1.000
_cell.length_c   1.000
_cell.angle_alpha   90.00
_cell.angle_beta   90.00
_cell.angle_gamma   90.00
#
_symmetry.space_group_name_H-M   'P 1'
#
loop_
_entity.id
_entity.type
_entity.pdbx_description
1 polymer ?
#
loop_
_entity_poly.entity_id
_entity_poly.type
_entity_poly.pdbx_seq_one_letter_code
_entity_poly.pdbx_strand_id
1 'polypeptide(L)'
;MTDLIAVLPGFPTQQYVRLLPSLEKHLVTTADLLTQDYTEIAKRASLPILDVKRLCNAVLDALQTSLGFQENGNVVQSDALLRKSGEDVVNSWNTVSTLDEDLDKALGGGIPTGHITEVTGESGAGKTQFLLTLLLAAQLPAPHGLSSNVLYISTESALPTSRLSQLLRTHPVLHAADPKPTLDSVHSVITPDLESQDHILRFQVPVAVRRYGIRLVILDSVAANYRAEFERPGGATTGQVQTSGANMAQRSSELVKLGHLLRELAREHNIAIVVANQVADRFSGSGGASSPILRRSTQSSPLARRSAPGGAMPDSSLGPMSSLPIPMGTDVSNTPFRSTMDPMSLDHQQRWFTGWGDDPHPSHLALKNLKTPSLGLIWTTQISCRIALIKKPIYGPGLVADEENDKGEPVLKRWRRWMKVVFAPHAAESGPSVRDAVEFEIRGEGLVAVKKKGKSGDNGDDDDS
;
A
#
# COMPACT_ATOMS: atom_id res chain seq x y z
N MET A 1 8.18 38.13 1.64
CA MET A 1 7.98 36.67 1.71
C MET A 1 9.34 36.02 1.93
N THR A 2 9.70 35.87 3.20
CA THR A 2 10.98 35.29 3.65
C THR A 2 11.23 33.86 3.17
N ASP A 3 10.18 33.06 3.01
CA ASP A 3 10.27 31.66 2.54
C ASP A 3 10.70 31.54 1.07
N LEU A 4 10.22 32.43 0.19
CA LEU A 4 10.54 32.36 -1.25
C LEU A 4 12.03 32.56 -1.53
N ILE A 5 12.69 33.46 -0.80
CA ILE A 5 14.14 33.71 -0.93
C ILE A 5 14.94 32.55 -0.33
N ALA A 6 14.40 31.87 0.69
CA ALA A 6 15.04 30.68 1.26
C ALA A 6 14.99 29.48 0.31
N VAL A 7 13.89 29.32 -0.43
CA VAL A 7 13.73 28.24 -1.43
C VAL A 7 14.43 28.56 -2.75
N LEU A 8 14.35 29.81 -3.22
CA LEU A 8 14.95 30.29 -4.48
C LEU A 8 15.77 31.57 -4.24
N PRO A 9 17.05 31.46 -3.82
CA PRO A 9 17.90 32.60 -3.49
C PRO A 9 18.11 33.59 -4.65
N GLY A 10 18.07 33.09 -5.90
CA GLY A 10 18.24 33.88 -7.12
C GLY A 10 16.95 34.44 -7.73
N PHE A 11 15.78 34.26 -7.07
CA PHE A 11 14.50 34.68 -7.65
C PHE A 11 14.39 36.22 -7.75
N PRO A 12 13.96 36.80 -8.90
CA PRO A 12 13.88 38.24 -9.10
C PRO A 12 12.68 38.87 -8.36
N THR A 13 12.75 38.89 -7.03
CA THR A 13 11.71 39.43 -6.14
C THR A 13 11.36 40.89 -6.40
N GLN A 14 12.30 41.67 -6.98
CA GLN A 14 12.11 43.08 -7.34
C GLN A 14 10.94 43.31 -8.31
N GLN A 15 10.66 42.35 -9.20
CA GLN A 15 9.55 42.46 -10.17
C GLN A 15 8.17 42.30 -9.51
N TYR A 16 8.12 41.70 -8.32
CA TYR A 16 6.89 41.33 -7.63
C TYR A 16 6.70 42.04 -6.28
N VAL A 17 7.45 43.12 -6.02
CA VAL A 17 7.44 43.87 -4.75
C VAL A 17 6.04 44.34 -4.34
N ARG A 18 5.12 44.56 -5.30
CA ARG A 18 3.74 44.95 -5.00
C ARG A 18 2.86 43.81 -4.49
N LEU A 19 3.23 42.55 -4.77
CA LEU A 19 2.48 41.35 -4.40
C LEU A 19 3.01 40.74 -3.09
N LEU A 20 4.33 40.71 -2.92
CA LEU A 20 5.00 40.00 -1.83
C LEU A 20 4.55 40.42 -0.42
N PRO A 21 4.33 41.71 -0.10
CA PRO A 21 3.84 42.12 1.23
C PRO A 21 2.44 41.61 1.54
N SER A 22 1.54 41.57 0.55
CA SER A 22 0.19 41.05 0.76
C SER A 22 0.21 39.53 0.95
N LEU A 23 1.01 38.81 0.16
CA LEU A 23 1.15 37.37 0.30
C LEU A 23 1.75 36.99 1.68
N GLU A 24 2.76 37.73 2.13
CA GLU A 24 3.39 37.53 3.45
C GLU A 24 2.43 37.84 4.60
N LYS A 25 1.64 38.92 4.50
CA LYS A 25 0.60 39.25 5.48
C LYS A 25 -0.44 38.12 5.63
N HIS A 26 -0.73 37.39 4.56
CA HIS A 26 -1.71 36.30 4.56
C HIS A 26 -1.07 34.91 4.74
N LEU A 27 0.23 34.86 5.09
CA LEU A 27 1.00 33.62 5.32
C LEU A 27 0.93 32.65 4.13
N VAL A 28 0.97 33.18 2.91
CA VAL A 28 1.09 32.34 1.70
C VAL A 28 2.54 31.92 1.56
N THR A 29 2.77 30.61 1.56
CA THR A 29 4.11 30.01 1.44
C THR A 29 4.48 29.75 -0.02
N THR A 30 5.75 29.43 -0.28
CA THR A 30 6.20 29.00 -1.62
C THR A 30 5.49 27.72 -2.06
N ALA A 31 5.22 26.80 -1.13
CA ALA A 31 4.46 25.59 -1.38
C ALA A 31 3.00 25.89 -1.77
N ASP A 32 2.36 26.87 -1.13
CA ASP A 32 1.00 27.29 -1.51
C ASP A 32 0.96 27.83 -2.95
N LEU A 33 1.96 28.63 -3.34
CA LEU A 33 2.08 29.15 -4.72
C LEU A 33 2.21 28.05 -5.78
N LEU A 34 2.73 26.88 -5.42
CA LEU A 34 2.96 25.75 -6.33
C LEU A 34 1.82 24.72 -6.32
N THR A 35 1.14 24.55 -5.20
CA THR A 35 0.16 23.47 -5.00
C THR A 35 -1.30 23.92 -5.02
N GLN A 36 -1.59 25.19 -4.72
CA GLN A 36 -2.95 25.71 -4.70
C GLN A 36 -3.31 26.39 -6.01
N ASP A 37 -4.60 26.47 -6.32
CA ASP A 37 -5.07 27.23 -7.47
C ASP A 37 -4.82 28.73 -7.25
N TYR A 38 -4.23 29.38 -8.26
CA TYR A 38 -3.88 30.80 -8.22
C TYR A 38 -5.09 31.71 -8.01
N THR A 39 -6.30 31.23 -8.35
CA THR A 39 -7.54 31.96 -8.09
C THR A 39 -7.87 32.05 -6.60
N GLU A 40 -7.62 30.99 -5.83
CA GLU A 40 -7.83 30.95 -4.39
C GLU A 40 -6.79 31.80 -3.65
N ILE A 41 -5.54 31.77 -4.11
CA ILE A 41 -4.47 32.62 -3.59
C ILE A 41 -4.78 34.10 -3.82
N ALA A 42 -5.23 34.46 -5.03
CA ALA A 42 -5.60 35.83 -5.37
C ALA A 42 -6.76 36.36 -4.51
N LYS A 43 -7.79 35.54 -4.25
CA LYS A 43 -8.88 35.90 -3.32
C LYS A 43 -8.36 36.07 -1.90
N ARG A 44 -7.58 35.11 -1.40
CA ARG A 44 -7.04 35.10 -0.03
C ARG A 44 -6.15 36.30 0.24
N ALA A 45 -5.28 36.66 -0.71
CA ALA A 45 -4.34 37.76 -0.57
C ALA A 45 -4.90 39.11 -1.08
N SER A 46 -6.14 39.16 -1.57
CA SER A 46 -6.75 40.34 -2.19
C SER A 46 -5.87 40.97 -3.29
N LEU A 47 -5.37 40.13 -4.20
CA LEU A 47 -4.47 40.53 -5.28
C LEU A 47 -5.09 40.28 -6.66
N PRO A 48 -4.64 40.98 -7.73
CA PRO A 48 -5.09 40.71 -9.08
C PRO A 48 -4.72 39.29 -9.54
N ILE A 49 -5.70 38.55 -10.06
CA ILE A 49 -5.55 37.13 -10.45
C ILE A 49 -4.42 36.93 -11.47
N LEU A 50 -4.31 37.85 -12.45
CA LEU A 50 -3.29 37.76 -13.51
C LEU A 50 -1.87 37.92 -12.96
N ASP A 51 -1.69 38.78 -11.95
CA ASP A 51 -0.39 39.03 -11.35
C ASP A 51 0.05 37.85 -10.47
N VAL A 52 -0.88 37.24 -9.74
CA VAL A 52 -0.64 36.00 -8.98
C VAL A 52 -0.30 34.85 -9.92
N LYS A 53 -1.03 34.71 -11.04
CA LYS A 53 -0.73 33.68 -12.06
C LYS A 53 0.68 33.87 -12.65
N ARG A 54 1.07 35.10 -12.96
CA ARG A 54 2.43 35.42 -13.44
C ARG A 54 3.49 35.08 -12.40
N LEU A 55 3.24 35.38 -11.13
CA LEU A 55 4.15 35.02 -10.04
C LEU A 55 4.27 33.50 -9.91
N CYS A 56 3.16 32.75 -9.85
CA CYS A 56 3.18 31.28 -9.76
C CYS A 56 3.97 30.66 -10.93
N ASN A 57 3.74 31.11 -12.16
CA ASN A 57 4.48 30.64 -13.33
C ASN A 57 5.98 30.97 -13.25
N ALA A 58 6.34 32.18 -12.83
CA ALA A 58 7.73 32.57 -12.69
C ALA A 58 8.45 31.78 -11.57
N VAL A 59 7.77 31.53 -10.45
CA VAL A 59 8.30 30.70 -9.36
C VAL A 59 8.50 29.26 -9.84
N LEU A 60 7.56 28.72 -10.62
CA LEU A 60 7.67 27.39 -11.21
C LEU A 60 8.83 27.29 -12.21
N ASP A 61 8.98 28.27 -13.10
CA ASP A 61 10.07 28.33 -14.09
C ASP A 61 11.45 28.50 -13.43
N ALA A 62 11.54 29.37 -12.43
CA ALA A 62 12.76 29.54 -11.62
C ALA A 62 13.10 28.27 -10.84
N LEU A 63 12.10 27.55 -10.31
CA LEU A 63 12.30 26.27 -9.65
C LEU A 63 12.77 25.19 -10.64
N GLN A 64 12.14 25.08 -11.81
CA GLN A 64 12.55 24.16 -12.86
C GLN A 64 13.99 24.41 -13.31
N THR A 65 14.34 25.68 -13.53
CA THR A 65 15.70 26.10 -13.89
C THR A 65 16.69 25.74 -12.78
N SER A 66 16.36 26.03 -11.52
CA SER A 66 17.21 25.71 -10.36
C SER A 66 17.38 24.21 -10.13
N LEU A 67 16.43 23.40 -10.59
CA LEU A 67 16.47 21.94 -10.55
C LEU A 67 17.09 21.33 -11.83
N GLY A 68 17.42 22.14 -12.84
CA GLY A 68 18.05 21.68 -14.09
C GLY A 68 17.07 21.11 -15.13
N PHE A 69 15.77 21.35 -15.00
CA PHE A 69 14.80 21.03 -16.05
C PHE A 69 14.76 22.16 -17.08
N GLN A 70 15.34 21.95 -18.28
CA GLN A 70 15.19 22.85 -19.42
C GLN A 70 14.65 22.12 -20.65
N GLU A 71 13.65 22.69 -21.32
CA GLU A 71 13.04 22.15 -22.54
C GLU A 71 13.95 22.25 -23.79
N ASN A 72 15.05 22.99 -23.74
CA ASN A 72 15.91 23.25 -24.89
C ASN A 72 17.40 22.98 -24.60
N GLY A 73 17.80 21.71 -24.59
CA GLY A 73 19.07 21.13 -25.07
C GLY A 73 20.45 21.70 -24.70
N ASN A 74 20.57 22.88 -24.09
CA ASN A 74 21.84 23.52 -23.76
C ASN A 74 22.13 23.33 -22.28
N VAL A 75 22.88 22.27 -22.00
CA VAL A 75 23.39 21.95 -20.67
C VAL A 75 24.38 23.03 -20.25
N VAL A 76 23.92 24.01 -19.46
CA VAL A 76 24.82 24.80 -18.61
C VAL A 76 24.86 24.10 -17.26
N GLN A 77 25.87 23.24 -17.09
CA GLN A 77 26.27 22.71 -15.80
C GLN A 77 26.81 23.86 -14.94
N SER A 78 25.94 24.52 -14.20
CA SER A 78 26.35 25.33 -13.05
C SER A 78 25.18 25.41 -12.08
N ASP A 79 25.30 24.69 -10.97
CA ASP A 79 24.43 24.73 -9.79
C ASP A 79 23.03 24.08 -9.88
N ALA A 80 22.92 22.87 -10.44
CA ALA A 80 21.74 22.04 -10.14
C ALA A 80 21.70 21.73 -8.64
N LEU A 81 20.71 22.25 -7.91
CA LEU A 81 20.49 21.95 -6.48
C LEU A 81 20.16 20.47 -6.24
N LEU A 82 19.77 19.74 -7.29
CA LEU A 82 19.57 18.30 -7.23
C LEU A 82 20.92 17.60 -7.06
N ARG A 83 21.14 17.03 -5.87
CA ARG A 83 22.33 16.23 -5.54
C ARG A 83 22.47 14.96 -6.39
N LYS A 84 21.40 14.52 -7.07
CA LYS A 84 21.31 13.27 -7.85
C LYS A 84 20.30 13.45 -8.99
N SER A 85 20.58 12.91 -10.18
CA SER A 85 19.59 12.82 -11.26
C SER A 85 18.48 11.82 -10.91
N GLY A 86 17.34 11.87 -11.62
CA GLY A 86 16.28 10.87 -11.45
C GLY A 86 16.78 9.43 -11.68
N GLU A 87 17.66 9.26 -12.67
CA GLU A 87 18.34 7.98 -12.94
C GLU A 87 19.27 7.58 -11.81
N ASP A 88 20.04 8.50 -11.23
CA ASP A 88 20.90 8.21 -10.07
C ASP A 88 20.07 7.84 -8.83
N VAL A 89 18.91 8.47 -8.65
CA VAL A 89 17.99 8.12 -7.56
C VAL A 89 17.45 6.72 -7.76
N VAL A 90 16.99 6.36 -8.97
CA VAL A 90 16.51 5.01 -9.32
C VAL A 90 17.62 3.96 -9.20
N ASN A 91 18.83 4.27 -9.64
CA ASN A 91 19.99 3.36 -9.57
C ASN A 91 20.60 3.25 -8.17
N SER A 92 20.23 4.15 -7.23
CA SER A 92 20.76 4.14 -5.86
C SER A 92 20.02 3.22 -4.88
N TRP A 93 19.07 2.43 -5.35
CA TRP A 93 18.26 1.57 -4.50
C TRP A 93 19.10 0.39 -4.02
N ASN A 94 19.42 0.38 -2.72
CA ASN A 94 19.97 -0.79 -2.08
C ASN A 94 18.80 -1.69 -1.71
N THR A 95 18.70 -2.85 -2.35
CA THR A 95 17.61 -3.80 -2.14
C THR A 95 18.10 -5.08 -1.47
N VAL A 96 17.18 -5.75 -0.80
CA VAL A 96 17.32 -7.15 -0.37
C VAL A 96 16.52 -8.01 -1.33
N SER A 97 17.21 -8.89 -2.03
CA SER A 97 16.63 -9.87 -2.97
C SER A 97 15.74 -10.87 -2.23
N THR A 98 14.69 -11.31 -2.90
CA THR A 98 13.85 -12.44 -2.52
C THR A 98 14.47 -13.80 -2.86
N LEU A 99 15.63 -13.77 -3.54
CA LEU A 99 16.39 -14.90 -4.06
C LEU A 99 15.67 -15.73 -5.13
N ASP A 100 14.61 -15.17 -5.71
CA ASP A 100 13.91 -15.70 -6.86
C ASP A 100 13.77 -14.61 -7.93
N GLU A 101 14.21 -14.91 -9.16
CA GLU A 101 14.30 -13.93 -10.24
C GLU A 101 12.95 -13.32 -10.63
N ASP A 102 11.87 -14.12 -10.65
CA ASP A 102 10.55 -13.65 -11.05
C ASP A 102 9.91 -12.80 -9.95
N LEU A 103 10.12 -13.17 -8.68
CA LEU A 103 9.69 -12.36 -7.53
C LEU A 103 10.46 -11.03 -7.47
N ASP A 104 11.78 -11.05 -7.64
CA ASP A 104 12.59 -9.83 -7.66
C ASP A 104 12.24 -8.93 -8.83
N LYS A 105 12.00 -9.49 -10.01
CA LYS A 105 11.55 -8.73 -11.18
C LYS A 105 10.22 -8.03 -10.91
N ALA A 106 9.26 -8.71 -10.27
CA ALA A 106 8.00 -8.08 -9.88
C ALA A 106 8.18 -6.97 -8.83
N LEU A 107 9.21 -7.05 -8.00
CA LEU A 107 9.55 -6.05 -6.99
C LEU A 107 10.57 -5.02 -7.46
N GLY A 108 10.94 -4.98 -8.75
CA GLY A 108 11.93 -4.04 -9.26
C GLY A 108 13.32 -4.21 -8.64
N GLY A 109 13.73 -5.45 -8.33
CA GLY A 109 15.04 -5.80 -7.76
C GLY A 109 15.02 -6.16 -6.27
N GLY A 110 13.85 -6.18 -5.62
CA GLY A 110 13.67 -6.66 -4.26
C GLY A 110 13.17 -5.59 -3.28
N ILE A 111 13.53 -5.73 -2.00
CA ILE A 111 13.02 -4.88 -0.91
C ILE A 111 13.99 -3.73 -0.62
N PRO A 112 13.58 -2.46 -0.80
CA PRO A 112 14.46 -1.31 -0.65
C PRO A 112 14.78 -0.94 0.80
N THR A 113 15.98 -0.42 1.04
CA THR A 113 16.31 0.29 2.28
C THR A 113 15.69 1.67 2.32
N GLY A 114 15.54 2.25 3.52
CA GLY A 114 14.97 3.59 3.70
C GLY A 114 13.44 3.63 3.72
N HIS A 115 12.79 2.48 3.55
CA HIS A 115 11.35 2.35 3.39
C HIS A 115 10.77 1.25 4.29
N ILE A 116 9.46 1.37 4.55
CA ILE A 116 8.67 0.34 5.19
C ILE A 116 7.93 -0.45 4.11
N THR A 117 8.15 -1.76 4.10
CA THR A 117 7.43 -2.71 3.26
C THR A 117 6.54 -3.60 4.10
N GLU A 118 5.26 -3.68 3.76
CA GLU A 118 4.33 -4.61 4.39
C GLU A 118 4.11 -5.85 3.52
N VAL A 119 4.18 -7.01 4.15
CA VAL A 119 3.77 -8.29 3.58
C VAL A 119 2.46 -8.71 4.25
N THR A 120 1.36 -8.60 3.53
CA THR A 120 0.02 -8.94 4.01
C THR A 120 -0.48 -10.24 3.39
N GLY A 121 -1.29 -11.01 4.11
CA GLY A 121 -1.86 -12.25 3.60
C GLY A 121 -2.54 -13.08 4.67
N GLU A 122 -3.27 -14.10 4.25
CA GLU A 122 -3.92 -15.05 5.16
C GLU A 122 -2.90 -15.94 5.89
N SER A 123 -3.35 -16.62 6.94
CA SER A 123 -2.55 -17.67 7.58
C SER A 123 -2.17 -18.76 6.55
N GLY A 124 -0.91 -19.19 6.55
CA GLY A 124 -0.39 -20.17 5.58
C GLY A 124 -0.19 -19.65 4.15
N ALA A 125 -0.34 -18.35 3.90
CA ALA A 125 -0.06 -17.74 2.59
C ALA A 125 1.45 -17.66 2.26
N GLY A 126 2.33 -17.86 3.24
CA GLY A 126 3.80 -17.86 3.03
C GLY A 126 4.54 -16.64 3.58
N LYS A 127 3.88 -15.79 4.39
CA LYS A 127 4.49 -14.56 4.96
C LYS A 127 5.82 -14.84 5.70
N THR A 128 5.79 -15.68 6.73
CA THR A 128 7.00 -16.02 7.50
C THR A 128 8.06 -16.67 6.60
N GLN A 129 7.68 -17.45 5.58
CA GLN A 129 8.64 -18.05 4.65
C GLN A 129 9.36 -16.99 3.80
N PHE A 130 8.63 -15.97 3.34
CA PHE A 130 9.19 -14.80 2.66
C PHE A 130 10.16 -14.05 3.58
N LEU A 131 9.73 -13.76 4.82
CA LEU A 131 10.55 -13.05 5.81
C LEU A 131 11.84 -13.78 6.17
N LEU A 132 11.77 -15.10 6.41
CA LEU A 132 12.96 -15.90 6.73
C LEU A 132 13.97 -15.94 5.57
N THR A 133 13.49 -15.91 4.32
CA THR A 133 14.35 -15.83 3.14
C THR A 133 15.10 -14.50 3.11
N LEU A 134 14.41 -13.38 3.39
CA LEU A 134 15.02 -12.05 3.45
C LEU A 134 16.09 -11.93 4.55
N LEU A 135 15.90 -12.56 5.72
CA LEU A 135 16.91 -12.58 6.80
C LEU A 135 18.25 -13.16 6.34
N LEU A 136 18.21 -14.17 5.48
CA LEU A 136 19.42 -14.81 4.93
C LEU A 136 19.94 -14.04 3.72
N ALA A 137 19.04 -13.56 2.85
CA ALA A 137 19.40 -12.79 1.68
C ALA A 137 20.15 -11.49 2.03
N ALA A 138 19.71 -10.75 3.05
CA ALA A 138 20.33 -9.49 3.45
C ALA A 138 21.79 -9.63 3.92
N GLN A 139 22.20 -10.84 4.32
CA GLN A 139 23.59 -11.13 4.71
C GLN A 139 24.52 -11.33 3.50
N LEU A 140 23.96 -11.64 2.33
CA LEU A 140 24.74 -11.82 1.11
C LEU A 140 25.33 -10.49 0.62
N PRO A 141 26.40 -10.51 -0.18
CA PRO A 141 26.86 -9.33 -0.91
C PRO A 141 25.85 -8.90 -1.98
N ALA A 142 26.02 -7.66 -2.45
CA ALA A 142 25.35 -7.18 -3.65
C ALA A 142 25.64 -8.15 -4.82
N PRO A 143 24.65 -8.45 -5.68
CA PRO A 143 23.35 -7.80 -5.80
C PRO A 143 22.23 -8.39 -4.93
N HIS A 144 22.48 -9.46 -4.17
CA HIS A 144 21.41 -10.15 -3.43
C HIS A 144 21.09 -9.52 -2.08
N GLY A 145 22.09 -8.96 -1.41
CA GLY A 145 21.96 -8.46 -0.06
C GLY A 145 22.82 -7.25 0.24
N LEU A 146 22.96 -6.97 1.52
CA LEU A 146 23.59 -5.75 2.05
C LEU A 146 24.84 -6.05 2.88
N SER A 147 25.32 -7.29 2.88
CA SER A 147 26.46 -7.76 3.71
C SER A 147 26.32 -7.34 5.18
N SER A 148 25.13 -7.50 5.74
CA SER A 148 24.76 -6.93 7.04
C SER A 148 24.14 -7.95 7.98
N ASN A 149 24.26 -7.70 9.28
CA ASN A 149 23.44 -8.39 10.27
C ASN A 149 21.96 -8.00 10.12
N VAL A 150 21.08 -8.82 10.68
CA VAL A 150 19.62 -8.65 10.56
C VAL A 150 18.96 -8.75 11.93
N LEU A 151 17.80 -8.10 12.10
CA LEU A 151 17.01 -8.15 13.32
C LEU A 151 15.61 -8.69 13.02
N TYR A 152 15.21 -9.72 13.75
CA TYR A 152 13.88 -10.31 13.71
C TYR A 152 13.15 -10.04 15.04
N ILE A 153 12.09 -9.25 14.98
CA ILE A 153 11.20 -8.93 16.09
C ILE A 153 9.94 -9.74 15.91
N SER A 154 9.63 -10.62 16.85
CA SER A 154 8.45 -11.47 16.79
C SER A 154 7.45 -11.17 17.89
N THR A 155 6.16 -11.21 17.58
CA THR A 155 5.09 -10.99 18.57
C THR A 155 4.43 -12.29 19.05
N GLU A 156 4.46 -13.35 18.24
CA GLU A 156 3.71 -14.57 18.53
C GLU A 156 4.59 -15.75 18.96
N SER A 157 5.74 -15.95 18.29
CA SER A 157 6.57 -17.15 18.50
C SER A 157 8.06 -16.88 18.29
N ALA A 158 8.92 -17.72 18.85
CA ALA A 158 10.36 -17.61 18.65
C ALA A 158 10.75 -17.80 17.17
N LEU A 159 11.92 -17.26 16.79
CA LEU A 159 12.48 -17.41 15.44
C LEU A 159 12.56 -18.90 15.04
N PRO A 160 11.98 -19.32 13.90
CA PRO A 160 12.06 -20.69 13.39
C PRO A 160 13.47 -21.08 12.89
N THR A 161 14.43 -21.29 13.78
CA THR A 161 15.84 -21.58 13.45
C THR A 161 16.03 -22.86 12.65
N SER A 162 15.21 -23.90 12.90
CA SER A 162 15.20 -25.14 12.12
C SER A 162 14.87 -24.88 10.65
N ARG A 163 13.95 -23.95 10.39
CA ARG A 163 13.57 -23.56 9.03
C ARG A 163 14.66 -22.73 8.36
N LEU A 164 15.29 -21.79 9.06
CA LEU A 164 16.46 -21.06 8.52
C LEU A 164 17.60 -22.00 8.15
N SER A 165 17.89 -22.98 9.01
CA SER A 165 18.91 -24.00 8.76
C SER A 165 18.58 -24.84 7.51
N GLN A 166 17.30 -25.13 7.29
CA GLN A 166 16.86 -25.82 6.08
C GLN A 166 17.06 -24.94 4.83
N LEU A 167 16.70 -23.65 4.89
CA LEU A 167 16.91 -22.71 3.78
C LEU A 167 18.40 -22.59 3.41
N LEU A 168 19.28 -22.41 4.41
CA LEU A 168 20.74 -22.36 4.23
C LEU A 168 21.34 -23.59 3.54
N ARG A 169 20.72 -24.76 3.73
CA ARG A 169 21.18 -26.02 3.17
C ARG A 169 20.64 -26.31 1.78
N THR A 170 19.43 -25.84 1.48
CA THR A 170 18.69 -26.26 0.29
C THR A 170 18.68 -25.19 -0.79
N HIS A 171 18.61 -23.91 -0.42
CA HIS A 171 18.57 -22.83 -1.40
C HIS A 171 19.90 -22.76 -2.18
N PRO A 172 19.89 -22.83 -3.53
CA PRO A 172 21.12 -22.87 -4.33
C PRO A 172 22.07 -21.70 -4.09
N VAL A 173 21.54 -20.46 -4.12
CA VAL A 173 22.32 -19.23 -3.86
C VAL A 173 22.92 -19.21 -2.46
N LEU A 174 22.14 -19.52 -1.41
CA LEU A 174 22.63 -19.52 -0.02
C LEU A 174 23.66 -20.63 0.23
N HIS A 175 23.49 -21.78 -0.42
CA HIS A 175 24.39 -22.90 -0.29
C HIS A 175 25.76 -22.61 -0.93
N ALA A 176 25.76 -21.95 -2.08
CA ALA A 176 26.96 -21.63 -2.86
C ALA A 176 27.62 -20.30 -2.47
N ALA A 177 27.01 -19.51 -1.58
CA ALA A 177 27.51 -18.19 -1.19
C ALA A 177 28.84 -18.26 -0.43
N ASP A 178 29.72 -17.32 -0.74
CA ASP A 178 30.97 -17.04 -0.02
C ASP A 178 31.10 -15.52 0.19
N PRO A 179 31.04 -15.00 1.44
CA PRO A 179 30.84 -15.72 2.69
C PRO A 179 29.41 -16.28 2.82
N LYS A 180 29.29 -17.42 3.52
CA LYS A 180 28.01 -18.08 3.75
C LYS A 180 27.20 -17.34 4.84
N PRO A 181 25.90 -17.07 4.63
CA PRO A 181 25.03 -16.53 5.67
C PRO A 181 24.97 -17.44 6.91
N THR A 182 24.88 -16.84 8.08
CA THR A 182 24.91 -17.55 9.36
C THR A 182 23.71 -17.20 10.23
N LEU A 183 23.43 -18.05 11.23
CA LEU A 183 22.43 -17.75 12.25
C LEU A 183 22.95 -16.76 13.30
N ASP A 184 24.27 -16.66 13.48
CA ASP A 184 24.89 -15.73 14.43
C ASP A 184 24.67 -14.26 14.02
N SER A 185 24.53 -14.01 12.71
CA SER A 185 24.19 -12.72 12.13
C SER A 185 22.69 -12.38 12.21
N VAL A 186 21.85 -13.26 12.78
CA VAL A 186 20.40 -13.06 12.96
C VAL A 186 20.11 -12.77 14.44
N HIS A 187 19.92 -11.50 14.76
CA HIS A 187 19.47 -11.10 16.08
C HIS A 187 17.96 -11.29 16.19
N SER A 188 17.46 -11.89 17.28
CA SER A 188 16.03 -12.10 17.50
C SER A 188 15.59 -11.54 18.85
N VAL A 189 14.39 -10.94 18.87
CA VAL A 189 13.72 -10.49 20.10
C VAL A 189 12.24 -10.82 20.02
N ILE A 190 11.64 -11.16 21.17
CA ILE A 190 10.20 -11.45 21.28
C ILE A 190 9.55 -10.30 22.05
N THR A 191 8.47 -9.75 21.50
CA THR A 191 7.70 -8.62 22.05
C THR A 191 6.26 -9.09 22.32
N PRO A 192 5.95 -9.57 23.54
CA PRO A 192 4.68 -10.22 23.84
C PRO A 192 3.48 -9.25 23.94
N ASP A 193 3.75 -7.95 24.06
CA ASP A 193 2.75 -6.91 24.25
C ASP A 193 3.17 -5.60 23.56
N LEU A 194 2.23 -4.65 23.50
CA LEU A 194 2.41 -3.38 22.80
C LEU A 194 3.41 -2.44 23.50
N GLU A 195 3.48 -2.46 24.84
CA GLU A 195 4.39 -1.63 25.62
C GLU A 195 5.84 -2.07 25.40
N SER A 196 6.10 -3.37 25.49
CA SER A 196 7.38 -4.00 25.19
C SER A 196 7.82 -3.72 23.75
N GLN A 197 6.89 -3.81 22.79
CA GLN A 197 7.16 -3.49 21.39
C GLN A 197 7.59 -2.02 21.22
N ASP A 198 6.83 -1.09 21.80
CA ASP A 198 7.12 0.34 21.71
C ASP A 198 8.47 0.69 22.35
N HIS A 199 8.74 0.15 23.53
CA HIS A 199 10.01 0.35 24.24
C HIS A 199 11.20 -0.21 23.44
N ILE A 200 11.08 -1.43 22.90
CA ILE A 200 12.14 -2.06 22.10
C ILE A 200 12.42 -1.25 20.83
N LEU A 201 11.38 -0.85 20.09
CA LEU A 201 11.52 -0.09 18.86
C LEU A 201 12.14 1.29 19.10
N ARG A 202 11.80 1.98 20.19
CA ARG A 202 12.31 3.32 20.48
C ARG A 202 13.73 3.34 21.03
N PHE A 203 14.07 2.38 21.91
CA PHE A 203 15.30 2.48 22.69
C PHE A 203 16.33 1.39 22.35
N GLN A 204 15.88 0.17 22.06
CA GLN A 204 16.80 -0.96 21.83
C GLN A 204 17.21 -1.08 20.36
N VAL A 205 16.25 -0.95 19.43
CA VAL A 205 16.51 -1.09 17.99
C VAL A 205 17.55 -0.08 17.47
N PRO A 206 17.48 1.23 17.77
CA PRO A 206 18.49 2.18 17.27
C PRO A 206 19.91 1.85 17.75
N VAL A 207 20.02 1.39 19.00
CA VAL A 207 21.30 0.98 19.58
C VAL A 207 21.82 -0.29 18.92
N ALA A 208 20.96 -1.31 18.74
CA ALA A 208 21.32 -2.55 18.07
C ALA A 208 21.75 -2.30 16.61
N VAL A 209 21.02 -1.46 15.89
CA VAL A 209 21.31 -1.11 14.49
C VAL A 209 22.71 -0.52 14.36
N ARG A 210 23.06 0.46 15.20
CA ARG A 210 24.41 1.05 15.19
C ARG A 210 25.50 0.09 15.65
N ARG A 211 25.23 -0.72 16.68
CA ARG A 211 26.22 -1.61 17.28
C ARG A 211 26.58 -2.80 16.39
N TYR A 212 25.58 -3.40 15.75
CA TYR A 212 25.74 -4.61 14.95
C TYR A 212 25.74 -4.35 13.45
N GLY A 213 25.57 -3.10 13.00
CA GLY A 213 25.51 -2.78 11.57
C GLY A 213 24.32 -3.44 10.87
N ILE A 214 23.16 -3.46 11.52
CA ILE A 214 21.95 -4.09 10.97
C ILE A 214 21.41 -3.26 9.81
N ARG A 215 21.11 -3.89 8.67
CA ARG A 215 20.47 -3.20 7.52
C ARG A 215 19.08 -3.73 7.16
N LEU A 216 18.60 -4.78 7.82
CA LEU A 216 17.25 -5.30 7.69
C LEU A 216 16.62 -5.56 9.06
N VAL A 217 15.43 -5.00 9.28
CA VAL A 217 14.61 -5.23 10.47
C VAL A 217 13.27 -5.82 10.05
N ILE A 218 12.90 -6.96 10.62
CA ILE A 218 11.63 -7.66 10.36
C ILE A 218 10.74 -7.62 11.60
N LEU A 219 9.46 -7.29 11.46
CA LEU A 219 8.43 -7.41 12.50
C LEU A 219 7.39 -8.47 12.09
N ASP A 220 7.41 -9.65 12.72
CA ASP A 220 6.46 -10.76 12.47
C ASP A 220 5.61 -11.08 13.72
N SER A 221 4.39 -10.60 13.88
CA SER A 221 3.65 -9.65 13.03
C SER A 221 3.24 -8.43 13.84
N VAL A 222 3.32 -7.24 13.24
CA VAL A 222 2.94 -5.99 13.91
C VAL A 222 1.45 -5.99 14.32
N ALA A 223 0.61 -6.74 13.62
CA ALA A 223 -0.83 -6.76 13.85
C ALA A 223 -1.24 -7.46 15.15
N ALA A 224 -0.48 -8.43 15.64
CA ALA A 224 -0.89 -9.28 16.76
C ALA A 224 -1.13 -8.45 18.04
N ASN A 225 -0.19 -7.59 18.41
CA ASN A 225 -0.27 -6.77 19.62
C ASN A 225 -1.41 -5.74 19.55
N TYR A 226 -1.60 -5.09 18.40
CA TYR A 226 -2.72 -4.15 18.20
C TYR A 226 -4.09 -4.82 18.22
N ARG A 227 -4.21 -6.03 17.66
CA ARG A 227 -5.47 -6.80 17.74
C ARG A 227 -5.76 -7.19 19.19
N ALA A 228 -4.76 -7.69 19.91
CA ALA A 228 -4.90 -8.09 21.31
C ALA A 228 -5.35 -6.92 22.21
N GLU A 229 -4.84 -5.71 21.99
CA GLU A 229 -5.15 -4.52 22.78
C GLU A 229 -6.52 -3.92 22.43
N PHE A 230 -6.83 -3.75 21.15
CA PHE A 230 -7.97 -2.94 20.70
C PHE A 230 -9.20 -3.72 20.24
N GLU A 231 -9.09 -5.03 20.00
CA GLU A 231 -10.23 -5.86 19.54
C GLU A 231 -10.85 -6.70 20.67
N ARG A 232 -10.30 -6.67 21.90
CA ARG A 232 -10.91 -7.34 23.06
C ARG A 232 -12.15 -6.59 23.54
N PRO A 233 -13.36 -7.18 23.48
CA PRO A 233 -14.53 -6.62 24.12
C PRO A 233 -14.37 -6.77 25.64
N GLY A 234 -13.91 -5.72 26.33
CA GLY A 234 -13.76 -5.69 27.79
C GLY A 234 -12.34 -5.53 28.33
N GLY A 235 -11.34 -5.23 27.49
CA GLY A 235 -9.98 -4.92 27.90
C GLY A 235 -9.80 -3.52 28.51
N ALA A 236 -10.68 -3.11 29.42
CA ALA A 236 -10.46 -1.98 30.29
C ALA A 236 -10.54 -2.50 31.73
N THR A 237 -9.40 -2.54 32.41
CA THR A 237 -9.30 -2.80 33.86
C THR A 237 -9.92 -1.69 34.71
N THR A 238 -10.72 -0.81 34.11
CA THR A 238 -11.48 0.26 34.74
C THR A 238 -12.85 0.31 34.07
N GLY A 239 -13.94 0.15 34.83
CA GLY A 239 -15.32 -0.02 34.37
C GLY A 239 -15.94 1.15 33.58
N GLN A 240 -15.31 1.56 32.48
CA GLN A 240 -15.87 2.46 31.49
C GLN A 240 -16.18 1.66 30.22
N VAL A 241 -17.45 1.68 29.84
CA VAL A 241 -17.92 1.23 28.53
C VAL A 241 -17.30 2.16 27.48
N GLN A 242 -16.14 1.81 26.97
CA GLN A 242 -15.54 2.53 25.85
C GLN A 242 -16.40 2.28 24.61
N THR A 243 -16.89 3.35 24.01
CA THR A 243 -17.61 3.28 22.73
C THR A 243 -16.65 2.78 21.66
N SER A 244 -17.08 1.89 20.75
CA SER A 244 -16.21 1.30 19.70
C SER A 244 -15.46 2.35 18.85
N GLY A 245 -15.96 3.58 18.79
CA GLY A 245 -15.30 4.70 18.10
C GLY A 245 -14.06 5.25 18.84
N ALA A 246 -14.06 5.27 20.18
CA ALA A 246 -12.92 5.75 20.96
C ALA A 246 -11.71 4.83 20.83
N ASN A 247 -11.93 3.51 20.87
CA ASN A 247 -10.87 2.51 20.70
C ASN A 247 -10.27 2.54 19.30
N MET A 248 -11.11 2.79 18.28
CA MET A 248 -10.64 2.97 16.92
C MET A 248 -9.79 4.24 16.77
N ALA A 249 -10.18 5.36 17.38
CA ALA A 249 -9.42 6.60 17.35
C ALA A 249 -8.06 6.49 18.07
N GLN A 250 -8.01 5.81 19.21
CA GLN A 250 -6.75 5.56 19.92
C GLN A 250 -5.82 4.66 19.10
N ARG A 251 -6.32 3.51 18.61
CA ARG A 251 -5.60 2.61 17.70
C ARG A 251 -5.03 3.36 16.50
N SER A 252 -5.81 4.27 15.93
CA SER A 252 -5.42 5.12 14.81
C SER A 252 -4.22 6.00 15.14
N SER A 253 -4.27 6.70 16.28
CA SER A 253 -3.18 7.56 16.75
C SER A 253 -1.90 6.78 16.99
N GLU A 254 -1.99 5.60 17.58
CA GLU A 254 -0.84 4.74 17.85
C GLU A 254 -0.22 4.16 16.57
N LEU A 255 -1.02 3.75 15.59
CA LEU A 255 -0.51 3.29 14.29
C LEU A 255 0.21 4.42 13.54
N VAL A 256 -0.26 5.66 13.64
CA VAL A 256 0.45 6.83 13.08
C VAL A 256 1.79 7.06 13.79
N LYS A 257 1.83 6.97 15.13
CA LYS A 257 3.08 7.10 15.90
C LYS A 257 4.07 5.99 15.53
N LEU A 258 3.61 4.75 15.44
CA LEU A 258 4.45 3.62 15.02
C LEU A 258 4.98 3.82 13.60
N GLY A 259 4.10 4.22 12.67
CA GLY A 259 4.48 4.51 11.29
C GLY A 259 5.50 5.63 11.16
N HIS A 260 5.40 6.68 11.98
CA HIS A 260 6.41 7.72 12.08
C HIS A 260 7.74 7.16 12.57
N LEU A 261 7.74 6.46 13.72
CA LEU A 261 8.94 5.88 14.32
C LEU A 261 9.68 4.96 13.35
N LEU A 262 8.97 4.04 12.69
CA LEU A 262 9.60 3.12 11.74
C LEU A 262 10.15 3.84 10.51
N ARG A 263 9.47 4.88 9.98
CA ARG A 263 9.98 5.66 8.84
C ARG A 263 11.24 6.44 9.21
N GLU A 264 11.26 7.01 10.41
CA GLU A 264 12.43 7.71 10.97
C GLU A 264 13.62 6.74 11.07
N LEU A 265 13.44 5.57 11.66
CA LEU A 265 14.48 4.53 11.75
C LEU A 265 14.97 4.06 10.37
N ALA A 266 14.04 3.82 9.45
CA ALA A 266 14.37 3.38 8.09
C ALA A 266 15.26 4.41 7.38
N ARG A 267 14.90 5.69 7.46
CA ARG A 267 15.62 6.79 6.79
C ARG A 267 16.92 7.18 7.48
N GLU A 268 16.93 7.31 8.80
CA GLU A 268 18.11 7.75 9.56
C GLU A 268 19.26 6.73 9.43
N HIS A 269 18.93 5.45 9.50
CA HIS A 269 19.93 4.38 9.45
C HIS A 269 20.05 3.69 8.09
N ASN A 270 19.27 4.14 7.08
CA ASN A 270 19.22 3.54 5.75
C ASN A 270 19.05 2.00 5.80
N ILE A 271 18.04 1.56 6.55
CA ILE A 271 17.70 0.15 6.75
C ILE A 271 16.38 -0.19 6.05
N ALA A 272 16.23 -1.44 5.60
CA ALA A 272 14.96 -1.97 5.14
C ALA A 272 14.13 -2.42 6.34
N ILE A 273 12.88 -1.95 6.45
CA ILE A 273 11.95 -2.41 7.48
C ILE A 273 10.83 -3.20 6.81
N VAL A 274 10.67 -4.47 7.20
CA VAL A 274 9.62 -5.34 6.65
C VAL A 274 8.69 -5.77 7.77
N VAL A 275 7.39 -5.53 7.59
CA VAL A 275 6.38 -5.91 8.58
C VAL A 275 5.44 -6.97 7.99
N ALA A 276 5.10 -8.00 8.77
CA ALA A 276 4.00 -8.89 8.42
C ALA A 276 2.68 -8.36 8.96
N ASN A 277 1.64 -8.46 8.15
CA ASN A 277 0.26 -8.19 8.54
C ASN A 277 -0.65 -9.36 8.19
N GLN A 278 -1.59 -9.65 9.09
CA GLN A 278 -2.63 -10.63 8.86
C GLN A 278 -3.84 -9.94 8.24
N VAL A 279 -4.61 -10.66 7.43
CA VAL A 279 -5.89 -10.17 6.91
C VAL A 279 -7.06 -10.61 7.79
N ALA A 280 -8.21 -9.97 7.60
CA ALA A 280 -9.50 -10.34 8.16
C ALA A 280 -10.52 -10.55 7.03
N ASP A 281 -11.50 -11.41 7.28
CA ASP A 281 -12.55 -11.76 6.32
C ASP A 281 -13.65 -10.71 6.31
N ARG A 282 -14.16 -10.37 5.13
CA ARG A 282 -15.33 -9.51 4.99
C ARG A 282 -16.60 -10.36 4.96
N PHE A 283 -17.39 -10.26 6.03
CA PHE A 283 -18.75 -10.80 6.04
C PHE A 283 -19.70 -9.72 5.53
N SER A 284 -20.32 -9.93 4.35
CA SER A 284 -21.47 -9.13 3.95
C SER A 284 -22.64 -9.48 4.88
N GLY A 285 -23.10 -8.53 5.69
CA GLY A 285 -24.30 -8.73 6.50
C GLY A 285 -25.47 -9.16 5.62
N SER A 286 -26.04 -10.33 5.90
CA SER A 286 -27.29 -10.77 5.29
C SER A 286 -28.38 -9.78 5.69
N GLY A 287 -28.95 -9.06 4.72
CA GLY A 287 -30.22 -8.32 4.78
C GLY A 287 -30.53 -7.53 6.07
N GLY A 288 -30.49 -6.19 5.96
CA GLY A 288 -31.25 -5.31 6.86
C GLY A 288 -30.44 -4.54 7.90
N ALA A 289 -29.74 -3.51 7.43
CA ALA A 289 -29.67 -2.20 8.09
C ALA A 289 -28.89 -1.29 7.14
N SER A 290 -29.58 -0.34 6.52
CA SER A 290 -28.93 0.88 6.04
C SER A 290 -28.04 1.39 7.15
N SER A 291 -26.74 1.55 6.88
CA SER A 291 -25.84 2.26 7.79
C SER A 291 -26.53 3.55 8.24
N PRO A 292 -26.46 3.95 9.51
CA PRO A 292 -26.98 5.25 9.90
C PRO A 292 -26.10 6.28 9.19
N ILE A 293 -26.57 6.78 8.06
CA ILE A 293 -26.04 7.99 7.45
C ILE A 293 -26.23 9.06 8.50
N LEU A 294 -25.15 9.40 9.20
CA LEU A 294 -25.00 10.71 9.82
C LEU A 294 -25.09 11.71 8.67
N ARG A 295 -26.31 12.15 8.37
CA ARG A 295 -26.58 13.32 7.54
C ARG A 295 -26.03 14.53 8.30
N ARG A 296 -24.72 14.75 8.22
CA ARG A 296 -24.14 16.05 8.51
C ARG A 296 -24.59 16.94 7.36
N SER A 297 -25.65 17.71 7.59
CA SER A 297 -26.01 18.84 6.75
C SER A 297 -24.81 19.78 6.72
N THR A 298 -24.08 19.78 5.61
CA THR A 298 -23.22 20.91 5.28
C THR A 298 -24.15 22.10 5.11
N GLN A 299 -24.23 22.95 6.13
CA GLN A 299 -24.91 24.24 6.03
C GLN A 299 -24.19 25.04 4.94
N SER A 300 -24.70 24.99 3.72
CA SER A 300 -24.36 25.92 2.67
C SER A 300 -24.76 27.32 3.13
N SER A 301 -23.81 28.25 3.14
CA SER A 301 -24.02 29.63 3.56
C SER A 301 -25.16 30.31 2.77
N PRO A 302 -25.99 31.15 3.42
CA PRO A 302 -27.26 31.65 2.89
C PRO A 302 -27.13 32.91 2.02
N LEU A 303 -26.21 32.93 1.05
CA LEU A 303 -25.97 34.11 0.18
C LEU A 303 -26.15 33.86 -1.32
N ALA A 304 -26.41 32.63 -1.76
CA ALA A 304 -26.58 32.29 -3.19
C ALA A 304 -28.05 32.22 -3.65
N ARG A 305 -28.94 33.08 -3.15
CA ARG A 305 -30.35 33.10 -3.58
C ARG A 305 -30.93 34.50 -3.71
N ARG A 306 -30.34 35.34 -4.55
CA ARG A 306 -30.96 36.59 -5.04
C ARG A 306 -30.49 36.92 -6.46
N SER A 307 -31.16 36.36 -7.46
CA SER A 307 -31.24 36.91 -8.81
C SER A 307 -32.33 36.21 -9.64
N ALA A 308 -33.59 36.64 -9.38
CA ALA A 308 -34.69 36.96 -10.34
C ALA A 308 -35.21 35.90 -11.36
N PRO A 309 -36.33 36.14 -12.08
CA PRO A 309 -37.68 36.36 -11.55
C PRO A 309 -38.81 35.61 -12.32
N GLY A 310 -39.98 35.46 -11.68
CA GLY A 310 -41.31 35.71 -12.29
C GLY A 310 -42.01 34.62 -13.11
N GLY A 311 -43.20 34.21 -12.67
CA GLY A 311 -44.21 33.55 -13.52
C GLY A 311 -45.24 32.75 -12.71
N ALA A 312 -46.50 33.20 -12.71
CA ALA A 312 -47.63 32.67 -11.94
C ALA A 312 -48.39 31.51 -12.64
N MET A 313 -49.10 30.72 -11.81
CA MET A 313 -50.07 29.61 -12.02
C MET A 313 -51.19 29.91 -13.07
N PRO A 314 -52.09 28.97 -13.52
CA PRO A 314 -52.64 27.81 -12.78
C PRO A 314 -53.10 26.53 -13.56
N ASP A 315 -53.68 25.64 -12.74
CA ASP A 315 -54.40 24.36 -12.86
C ASP A 315 -55.32 24.10 -14.08
N SER A 316 -55.40 22.84 -14.54
CA SER A 316 -56.64 22.18 -15.01
C SER A 316 -56.43 20.71 -15.40
N SER A 317 -57.41 19.90 -15.00
CA SER A 317 -57.60 18.47 -15.21
C SER A 317 -58.41 18.15 -16.48
N LEU A 318 -58.18 16.96 -17.07
CA LEU A 318 -59.12 16.00 -17.71
C LEU A 318 -58.51 15.29 -18.94
N GLY A 319 -58.60 13.95 -18.95
CA GLY A 319 -58.71 13.17 -20.19
C GLY A 319 -57.66 12.07 -20.43
N PRO A 320 -58.05 10.78 -20.57
CA PRO A 320 -57.14 9.62 -20.55
C PRO A 320 -56.74 9.12 -21.95
N MET A 321 -55.78 8.18 -21.99
CA MET A 321 -55.56 7.08 -22.97
C MET A 321 -54.10 6.98 -23.44
N SER A 322 -53.37 6.01 -22.89
CA SER A 322 -52.93 4.82 -23.63
C SER A 322 -51.83 4.09 -22.84
N SER A 323 -52.23 2.96 -22.28
CA SER A 323 -51.38 1.97 -21.63
C SER A 323 -50.50 1.28 -22.67
N LEU A 324 -49.19 1.57 -22.65
CA LEU A 324 -48.18 0.65 -23.15
C LEU A 324 -47.60 -0.13 -21.96
N PRO A 325 -47.58 -1.47 -22.01
CA PRO A 325 -47.16 -2.28 -20.88
C PRO A 325 -45.65 -2.19 -20.70
N ILE A 326 -45.23 -1.80 -19.49
CA ILE A 326 -43.88 -2.03 -18.99
C ILE A 326 -43.68 -3.55 -18.97
N PRO A 327 -42.58 -4.10 -19.52
CA PRO A 327 -42.29 -5.52 -19.40
C PRO A 327 -42.05 -5.85 -17.92
N MET A 328 -43.07 -6.43 -17.30
CA MET A 328 -42.97 -7.22 -16.09
C MET A 328 -42.34 -8.57 -16.46
N GLY A 329 -41.23 -8.89 -15.81
CA GLY A 329 -40.74 -10.26 -15.67
C GLY A 329 -39.48 -10.56 -16.47
N THR A 330 -38.34 -10.60 -15.78
CA THR A 330 -37.58 -11.83 -15.60
C THR A 330 -36.57 -11.62 -14.47
N ASP A 331 -36.84 -12.30 -13.36
CA ASP A 331 -36.00 -12.57 -12.21
C ASP A 331 -34.86 -11.59 -11.89
N VAL A 332 -35.12 -10.79 -10.87
CA VAL A 332 -34.12 -10.17 -9.98
C VAL A 332 -33.36 -11.30 -9.29
N SER A 333 -32.47 -11.95 -10.04
CA SER A 333 -31.45 -12.84 -9.52
C SER A 333 -30.39 -11.97 -8.85
N ASN A 334 -30.60 -11.74 -7.56
CA ASN A 334 -29.61 -11.68 -6.48
C ASN A 334 -28.11 -11.73 -6.90
N THR A 335 -27.60 -10.69 -7.56
CA THR A 335 -26.16 -10.47 -7.75
C THR A 335 -25.71 -9.44 -6.72
N PRO A 336 -25.00 -9.83 -5.64
CA PRO A 336 -24.46 -8.86 -4.72
C PRO A 336 -23.27 -8.17 -5.41
N PHE A 337 -23.22 -6.85 -5.29
CA PHE A 337 -22.11 -5.97 -5.71
C PHE A 337 -21.97 -5.69 -7.21
N ARG A 338 -22.79 -4.77 -7.72
CA ARG A 338 -22.22 -3.75 -8.62
C ARG A 338 -21.28 -2.89 -7.78
N SER A 339 -20.05 -2.69 -8.24
CA SER A 339 -19.16 -1.65 -7.73
C SER A 339 -19.96 -0.37 -7.56
N THR A 340 -20.14 0.10 -6.33
CA THR A 340 -20.81 1.37 -6.10
C THR A 340 -20.04 2.45 -6.87
N MET A 341 -20.74 3.26 -7.65
CA MET A 341 -20.16 4.41 -8.37
C MET A 341 -19.69 5.52 -7.41
N ASP A 342 -19.98 5.39 -6.12
CA ASP A 342 -19.50 6.30 -5.07
C ASP A 342 -17.99 6.12 -4.84
N PRO A 343 -17.15 7.11 -5.20
CA PRO A 343 -15.70 7.04 -5.01
C PRO A 343 -15.29 6.99 -3.53
N MET A 344 -16.18 7.41 -2.63
CA MET A 344 -15.94 7.44 -1.19
C MET A 344 -16.30 6.12 -0.49
N SER A 345 -16.91 5.17 -1.20
CA SER A 345 -17.24 3.89 -0.61
C SER A 345 -15.99 3.04 -0.42
N LEU A 346 -15.97 2.25 0.66
CA LEU A 346 -14.90 1.28 0.89
C LEU A 346 -14.78 0.27 -0.25
N ASP A 347 -15.90 -0.16 -0.84
CA ASP A 347 -15.92 -1.12 -1.95
C ASP A 347 -15.29 -0.55 -3.22
N HIS A 348 -15.39 0.77 -3.42
CA HIS A 348 -14.61 1.45 -4.44
C HIS A 348 -13.14 1.46 -4.03
N GLN A 349 -12.82 2.07 -2.88
CA GLN A 349 -11.44 2.40 -2.46
C GLN A 349 -10.52 1.20 -2.23
N GLN A 350 -11.04 0.08 -1.72
CA GLN A 350 -10.24 -1.06 -1.29
C GLN A 350 -9.37 -1.68 -2.40
N ARG A 351 -9.78 -1.50 -3.67
CA ARG A 351 -9.11 -2.10 -4.82
C ARG A 351 -7.69 -1.56 -5.03
N TRP A 352 -7.41 -0.35 -4.53
CA TRP A 352 -6.10 0.30 -4.67
C TRP A 352 -5.14 0.03 -3.52
N PHE A 353 -5.62 -0.52 -2.41
CA PHE A 353 -4.76 -0.66 -1.24
C PHE A 353 -4.83 -2.01 -0.55
N THR A 354 -5.88 -2.80 -0.68
CA THR A 354 -5.94 -4.07 0.07
C THR A 354 -5.12 -5.18 -0.58
N GLY A 355 -5.08 -5.23 -1.91
CA GLY A 355 -4.61 -6.38 -2.70
C GLY A 355 -5.72 -7.39 -3.06
N TRP A 356 -6.96 -7.12 -2.66
CA TRP A 356 -8.16 -7.89 -3.00
C TRP A 356 -9.25 -6.97 -3.59
N GLY A 357 -10.17 -7.57 -4.35
CA GLY A 357 -11.37 -6.87 -4.83
C GLY A 357 -11.16 -5.96 -6.04
N ASP A 358 -10.02 -6.10 -6.73
CA ASP A 358 -9.71 -5.37 -7.96
C ASP A 358 -9.90 -6.19 -9.24
N ASP A 359 -10.28 -7.47 -9.13
CA ASP A 359 -10.58 -8.32 -10.29
C ASP A 359 -11.78 -7.76 -11.08
N PRO A 360 -11.63 -7.45 -12.39
CA PRO A 360 -12.72 -6.92 -13.21
C PRO A 360 -13.84 -7.93 -13.45
N HIS A 361 -13.54 -9.23 -13.34
CA HIS A 361 -14.50 -10.31 -13.53
C HIS A 361 -14.46 -11.27 -12.34
N PRO A 362 -14.84 -10.81 -11.13
CA PRO A 362 -14.67 -11.59 -9.93
C PRO A 362 -15.64 -12.77 -9.94
N SER A 363 -15.13 -13.98 -9.67
CA SER A 363 -16.01 -15.13 -9.47
C SER A 363 -16.88 -14.93 -8.22
N HIS A 364 -18.04 -15.58 -8.17
CA HIS A 364 -18.93 -15.49 -7.00
C HIS A 364 -18.21 -15.91 -5.70
N LEU A 365 -17.31 -16.88 -5.78
CA LEU A 365 -16.44 -17.28 -4.67
C LEU A 365 -15.42 -16.19 -4.29
N ALA A 366 -14.89 -15.44 -5.26
CA ALA A 366 -13.96 -14.34 -4.99
C ALA A 366 -14.65 -13.16 -4.30
N LEU A 367 -15.89 -12.84 -4.70
CA LEU A 367 -16.70 -11.79 -4.06
C LEU A 367 -17.04 -12.12 -2.60
N LYS A 368 -17.28 -13.40 -2.30
CA LYS A 368 -17.57 -13.87 -0.93
C LYS A 368 -16.34 -13.95 -0.03
N ASN A 369 -15.14 -14.04 -0.60
CA ASN A 369 -13.88 -14.21 0.11
C ASN A 369 -12.98 -12.97 0.01
N LEU A 370 -13.57 -11.78 0.04
CA LEU A 370 -12.79 -10.55 0.14
C LEU A 370 -12.09 -10.45 1.49
N LYS A 371 -10.85 -9.98 1.45
CA LYS A 371 -9.97 -9.88 2.61
C LYS A 371 -9.48 -8.46 2.75
N THR A 372 -9.34 -8.01 4.00
CA THR A 372 -8.82 -6.69 4.32
C THR A 372 -7.61 -6.82 5.25
N PRO A 373 -6.47 -6.18 4.95
CA PRO A 373 -5.34 -6.09 5.89
C PRO A 373 -5.80 -5.49 7.23
N SER A 374 -5.43 -6.12 8.34
CA SER A 374 -6.09 -5.83 9.62
C SER A 374 -5.72 -4.52 10.29
N LEU A 375 -4.62 -3.91 9.88
CA LEU A 375 -4.23 -2.60 10.39
C LEU A 375 -4.99 -1.45 9.70
N GLY A 376 -5.75 -1.76 8.64
CA GLY A 376 -6.67 -0.82 8.01
C GLY A 376 -6.01 0.29 7.19
N LEU A 377 -6.83 1.27 6.80
CA LEU A 377 -6.43 2.36 5.90
C LEU A 377 -5.39 3.28 6.53
N ILE A 378 -5.45 3.50 7.84
CA ILE A 378 -4.54 4.42 8.53
C ILE A 378 -3.11 3.89 8.52
N TRP A 379 -2.93 2.58 8.70
CA TRP A 379 -1.63 1.95 8.53
C TRP A 379 -1.15 1.98 7.08
N THR A 380 -2.08 1.82 6.13
CA THR A 380 -1.76 1.88 4.69
C THR A 380 -1.09 3.20 4.31
N THR A 381 -1.47 4.32 4.94
CA THR A 381 -0.85 5.63 4.67
C THR A 381 0.50 5.82 5.37
N GLN A 382 0.94 4.87 6.21
CA GLN A 382 2.24 4.92 6.89
C GLN A 382 3.34 4.15 6.18
N ILE A 383 3.00 3.27 5.23
CA ILE A 383 3.95 2.39 4.55
C ILE A 383 4.24 2.88 3.13
N SER A 384 5.41 2.50 2.60
CA SER A 384 5.78 2.83 1.21
C SER A 384 5.40 1.73 0.24
N CYS A 385 5.50 0.47 0.65
CA CYS A 385 5.22 -0.68 -0.20
C CYS A 385 4.29 -1.67 0.49
N ARG A 386 3.35 -2.25 -0.27
CA ARG A 386 2.51 -3.36 0.17
C ARG A 386 2.56 -4.51 -0.83
N ILE A 387 2.88 -5.69 -0.31
CA ILE A 387 2.87 -6.96 -1.03
C ILE A 387 1.76 -7.83 -0.43
N ALA A 388 0.83 -8.28 -1.26
CA ALA A 388 -0.23 -9.21 -0.87
C ALA A 388 0.13 -10.64 -1.30
N LEU A 389 0.25 -11.55 -0.33
CA LEU A 389 0.37 -12.98 -0.55
C LEU A 389 -1.02 -13.61 -0.53
N ILE A 390 -1.49 -14.00 -1.70
CA ILE A 390 -2.83 -14.54 -1.92
C ILE A 390 -2.73 -16.06 -2.04
N LYS A 391 -3.56 -16.81 -1.31
CA LYS A 391 -3.71 -18.27 -1.50
C LYS A 391 -5.10 -18.60 -2.02
N LYS A 392 -5.21 -19.57 -2.93
CA LYS A 392 -6.50 -20.12 -3.37
C LYS A 392 -6.50 -21.65 -3.34
N PRO A 393 -7.59 -22.28 -2.88
CA PRO A 393 -7.72 -23.73 -2.91
C PRO A 393 -7.95 -24.21 -4.35
N ILE A 394 -7.33 -25.33 -4.72
CA ILE A 394 -7.74 -26.11 -5.89
C ILE A 394 -8.52 -27.33 -5.40
N TYR A 395 -9.76 -27.44 -5.85
CA TYR A 395 -10.57 -28.64 -5.65
C TYR A 395 -10.44 -29.58 -6.84
N GLY A 396 -10.54 -30.88 -6.59
CA GLY A 396 -10.71 -31.88 -7.64
C GLY A 396 -11.87 -32.82 -7.32
N PRO A 397 -12.24 -33.71 -8.27
CA PRO A 397 -13.31 -34.67 -8.04
C PRO A 397 -12.95 -35.59 -6.87
N GLY A 398 -13.85 -35.70 -5.89
CA GLY A 398 -13.76 -36.67 -4.81
C GLY A 398 -13.98 -38.08 -5.35
N LEU A 399 -13.15 -39.03 -4.91
CA LEU A 399 -13.17 -40.43 -5.36
C LEU A 399 -14.20 -41.31 -4.64
N VAL A 400 -15.08 -40.72 -3.81
CA VAL A 400 -16.14 -41.47 -3.12
C VAL A 400 -17.46 -41.12 -3.80
N ALA A 401 -17.90 -42.01 -4.68
CA ALA A 401 -19.28 -42.02 -5.15
C ALA A 401 -20.09 -42.76 -4.08
N ASP A 402 -20.83 -42.03 -3.25
CA ASP A 402 -21.97 -42.63 -2.57
C ASP A 402 -23.01 -42.95 -3.65
N GLU A 403 -23.62 -44.14 -3.60
CA GLU A 403 -24.53 -44.68 -4.62
C GLU A 403 -25.76 -43.79 -4.94
N GLU A 404 -25.96 -42.69 -4.20
CA GLU A 404 -27.02 -41.69 -4.41
C GLU A 404 -26.56 -40.32 -4.94
N ASN A 405 -25.25 -40.07 -5.12
CA ASN A 405 -24.73 -38.77 -5.59
C ASN A 405 -23.68 -38.91 -6.71
N ASP A 406 -24.13 -38.79 -7.97
CA ASP A 406 -23.29 -38.82 -9.19
C ASP A 406 -22.24 -37.68 -9.30
N LYS A 407 -22.13 -36.82 -8.28
CA LYS A 407 -21.12 -35.77 -8.17
C LYS A 407 -20.49 -35.83 -6.78
N GLY A 408 -19.45 -36.65 -6.63
CA GLY A 408 -18.66 -36.71 -5.40
C GLY A 408 -18.21 -35.34 -4.92
N GLU A 409 -18.15 -35.14 -3.60
CA GLU A 409 -17.82 -33.85 -3.02
C GLU A 409 -16.43 -33.34 -3.47
N PRO A 410 -16.28 -32.04 -3.78
CA PRO A 410 -15.00 -31.49 -4.22
C PRO A 410 -13.97 -31.56 -3.08
N VAL A 411 -12.96 -32.42 -3.24
CA VAL A 411 -11.87 -32.57 -2.27
C VAL A 411 -10.77 -31.56 -2.55
N LEU A 412 -10.29 -30.88 -1.52
CA LEU A 412 -9.14 -29.97 -1.60
C LEU A 412 -7.88 -30.74 -1.99
N LYS A 413 -7.36 -30.51 -3.20
CA LYS A 413 -6.15 -31.18 -3.69
C LYS A 413 -4.87 -30.46 -3.27
N ARG A 414 -4.81 -29.14 -3.49
CA ARG A 414 -3.63 -28.31 -3.17
C ARG A 414 -3.97 -26.83 -3.06
N TRP A 415 -3.04 -26.07 -2.48
CA TRP A 415 -3.10 -24.61 -2.43
C TRP A 415 -2.16 -23.98 -3.46
N ARG A 416 -2.69 -23.07 -4.28
CA ARG A 416 -1.87 -22.17 -5.12
C ARG A 416 -1.67 -20.85 -4.41
N ARG A 417 -0.53 -20.22 -4.64
CA ARG A 417 -0.16 -18.95 -4.01
C ARG A 417 0.37 -17.97 -5.03
N TRP A 418 0.11 -16.69 -4.80
CA TRP A 418 0.55 -15.60 -5.66
C TRP A 418 1.06 -14.44 -4.82
N MET A 419 2.12 -13.80 -5.31
CA MET A 419 2.65 -12.56 -4.80
C MET A 419 2.17 -11.41 -5.69
N LYS A 420 1.40 -10.51 -5.11
CA LYS A 420 0.86 -9.33 -5.77
C LYS A 420 1.48 -8.07 -5.17
N VAL A 421 2.11 -7.25 -5.99
CA VAL A 421 2.55 -5.90 -5.60
C VAL A 421 1.32 -5.00 -5.66
N VAL A 422 0.85 -4.54 -4.50
CA VAL A 422 -0.35 -3.70 -4.42
C VAL A 422 0.01 -2.25 -4.74
N PHE A 423 1.08 -1.76 -4.12
CA PHE A 423 1.71 -0.49 -4.47
C PHE A 423 3.17 -0.51 -4.02
N ALA A 424 4.03 0.15 -4.79
CA ALA A 424 5.44 0.34 -4.46
C ALA A 424 5.98 1.56 -5.22
N PRO A 425 6.87 2.37 -4.63
CA PRO A 425 7.46 3.51 -5.32
C PRO A 425 8.48 3.14 -6.41
N HIS A 426 9.14 1.98 -6.33
CA HIS A 426 10.11 1.50 -7.33
C HIS A 426 9.58 0.50 -8.33
N ALA A 427 8.50 -0.19 -7.99
CA ALA A 427 8.02 -1.32 -8.77
C ALA A 427 6.62 -1.03 -9.29
N ALA A 428 6.35 -1.47 -10.51
CA ALA A 428 5.02 -1.40 -11.08
C ALA A 428 4.05 -2.22 -10.21
N GLU A 429 2.85 -1.70 -10.01
CA GLU A 429 1.77 -2.46 -9.40
C GLU A 429 1.43 -3.68 -10.25
N SER A 430 1.09 -4.78 -9.59
CA SER A 430 0.57 -5.95 -10.29
C SER A 430 -0.84 -5.64 -10.81
N GLY A 431 -1.17 -6.18 -11.98
CA GLY A 431 -2.47 -5.97 -12.59
C GLY A 431 -3.65 -6.43 -11.70
N PRO A 432 -4.87 -6.01 -12.08
CA PRO A 432 -6.07 -6.19 -11.28
C PRO A 432 -6.41 -7.68 -11.02
N SER A 433 -5.96 -8.60 -11.88
CA SER A 433 -6.18 -10.02 -11.67
C SER A 433 -4.99 -10.71 -11.01
N VAL A 434 -5.27 -11.79 -10.27
CA VAL A 434 -4.23 -12.70 -9.76
C VAL A 434 -3.41 -13.34 -10.90
N ARG A 435 -3.89 -13.29 -12.15
CA ARG A 435 -3.15 -13.73 -13.35
C ARG A 435 -1.92 -12.88 -13.66
N ASP A 436 -1.97 -11.62 -13.27
CA ASP A 436 -0.91 -10.63 -13.47
C ASP A 436 0.10 -10.64 -12.30
N ALA A 437 -0.25 -11.33 -11.21
CA ALA A 437 0.63 -11.58 -10.07
C ALA A 437 1.56 -12.77 -10.34
N VAL A 438 2.67 -12.85 -9.61
CA VAL A 438 3.64 -13.94 -9.72
C VAL A 438 3.14 -15.13 -8.90
N GLU A 439 2.90 -16.27 -9.56
CA GLU A 439 2.57 -17.51 -8.85
C GLU A 439 3.82 -18.10 -8.22
N PHE A 440 3.72 -18.62 -7.00
CA PHE A 440 4.83 -19.24 -6.30
C PHE A 440 4.43 -20.49 -5.51
N GLU A 441 5.40 -21.33 -5.22
CA GLU A 441 5.31 -22.48 -4.33
C GLU A 441 6.26 -22.31 -3.14
N ILE A 442 5.88 -22.91 -2.00
CA ILE A 442 6.75 -22.96 -0.82
C ILE A 442 7.45 -24.32 -0.86
N ARG A 443 8.77 -24.31 -1.04
CA ARG A 443 9.62 -25.51 -1.15
C ARG A 443 10.67 -25.53 -0.04
N GLY A 444 11.48 -26.58 0.01
CA GLY A 444 12.64 -26.65 0.89
C GLY A 444 13.53 -25.42 0.77
N GLU A 445 13.71 -24.94 -0.45
CA GLU A 445 14.54 -23.79 -0.84
C GLU A 445 13.96 -22.43 -0.43
N GLY A 446 12.66 -22.33 -0.15
CA GLY A 446 12.01 -21.04 0.14
C GLY A 446 10.77 -20.82 -0.71
N LEU A 447 10.49 -19.57 -1.07
CA LEU A 447 9.49 -19.23 -2.07
C LEU A 447 10.13 -19.33 -3.45
N VAL A 448 9.53 -20.13 -4.33
CA VAL A 448 10.02 -20.33 -5.70
C VAL A 448 8.89 -20.03 -6.67
N ALA A 449 9.14 -19.16 -7.64
CA ALA A 449 8.16 -18.81 -8.65
C ALA A 449 7.84 -20.00 -9.56
N VAL A 450 6.57 -20.11 -9.94
CA VAL A 450 6.10 -21.10 -10.90
C VAL A 450 6.27 -20.53 -12.30
N LYS A 451 7.25 -21.06 -13.04
CA LYS A 451 7.46 -20.67 -14.44
C LYS A 451 6.17 -20.91 -15.25
N LYS A 452 5.61 -19.84 -15.82
CA LYS A 452 4.51 -19.97 -16.80
C LYS A 452 5.08 -20.76 -17.98
N LYS A 453 4.51 -21.95 -18.29
CA LYS A 453 4.81 -22.65 -19.54
C LYS A 453 4.49 -21.67 -20.67
N GLY A 454 5.51 -21.12 -21.32
CA GLY A 454 5.32 -20.29 -22.49
C GLY A 454 4.50 -21.09 -23.50
N LYS A 455 3.52 -20.44 -24.13
CA LYS A 455 3.12 -20.84 -25.48
C LYS A 455 4.39 -20.69 -26.32
N SER A 456 5.16 -21.76 -26.46
CA SER A 456 6.00 -21.93 -27.63
C SER A 456 5.04 -21.78 -28.81
N GLY A 457 5.25 -20.75 -29.61
CA GLY A 457 4.67 -20.66 -30.93
C GLY A 457 5.21 -21.84 -31.71
N ASP A 458 4.43 -22.91 -31.75
CA ASP A 458 4.54 -23.94 -32.76
C ASP A 458 3.87 -23.35 -34.01
N ASN A 459 4.60 -22.49 -34.68
CA ASN A 459 4.33 -22.15 -36.06
C ASN A 459 4.94 -23.27 -36.89
N GLY A 460 4.06 -24.07 -37.50
CA GLY A 460 4.23 -24.72 -38.79
C GLY A 460 5.51 -25.52 -39.00
N ASP A 461 5.36 -26.84 -39.07
CA ASP A 461 5.73 -27.61 -40.26
C ASP A 461 5.18 -29.03 -40.06
N ASP A 462 3.97 -29.27 -40.58
CA ASP A 462 3.50 -30.61 -40.96
C ASP A 462 2.95 -30.47 -42.40
N ASP A 463 3.89 -30.35 -43.34
CA ASP A 463 3.72 -30.75 -44.73
C ASP A 463 4.34 -32.14 -44.90
N ASP A 464 3.62 -33.00 -45.62
CA ASP A 464 4.04 -34.25 -46.26
C ASP A 464 4.57 -35.42 -45.42
N SER A 465 3.68 -36.40 -45.13
CA SER A 465 3.67 -37.75 -45.77
C SER A 465 2.71 -38.72 -45.07
#